data_AF-A0A849QGR0-F1
#
_entry.id   AF-A0A849QGR0-F1
#
_cell.length_a   1.000
_cell.length_b   1.000
_cell.length_c   1.000
_cell.angle_alpha   90.00
_cell.angle_beta   90.00
_cell.angle_gamma   90.00
#
_symmetry.space_group_name_H-M   'P 1'
#
loop_
_entity.id
_entity.type
_entity.pdbx_description
1 polymer ?
#
loop_
_entity_poly.entity_id
_entity_poly.type
_entity_poly.pdbx_seq_one_letter_code
_entity_poly.pdbx_strand_id
1 'polypeptide(L)'
;MIKEDFLTQNALHEIDTYCPIGKTYRMLRTVIKFSRRMAAAVKLGVSVRKILEFSVLGNIARMKALPWDSYNGAIDAIEEKIDREFQSLFTEPDGSGVLMPGVVE
;
A
#
# COMPACT_ATOMS: atom_id res chain seq x y z
N MET A 1 0.85 -5.64 -7.67
CA MET A 1 1.01 -5.96 -6.24
C MET A 1 1.70 -7.30 -6.00
N ILE A 2 1.02 -8.43 -5.76
CA ILE A 2 1.74 -9.67 -5.39
C ILE A 2 2.68 -10.15 -6.53
N LYS A 3 2.17 -10.29 -7.75
CA LYS A 3 2.94 -10.81 -8.88
C LYS A 3 4.17 -9.95 -9.23
N GLU A 4 3.95 -8.65 -9.38
CA GLU A 4 4.96 -7.72 -9.94
C GLU A 4 5.87 -7.10 -8.88
N ASP A 5 5.31 -6.82 -7.70
CA ASP A 5 6.00 -6.03 -6.67
C ASP A 5 6.61 -6.89 -5.56
N PHE A 6 6.15 -8.15 -5.43
CA PHE A 6 6.63 -9.08 -4.41
C PHE A 6 7.30 -10.33 -4.99
N LEU A 7 6.64 -11.03 -5.93
CA LEU A 7 7.16 -12.28 -6.50
C LEU A 7 8.28 -12.07 -7.52
N THR A 8 8.22 -10.98 -8.29
CA THR A 8 9.24 -10.67 -9.30
C THR A 8 10.45 -9.97 -8.67
N GLN A 9 11.59 -10.66 -8.65
CA GLN A 9 12.88 -10.13 -8.21
C GLN A 9 13.86 -10.06 -9.37
N ASN A 10 14.62 -8.97 -9.46
CA ASN A 10 15.66 -8.81 -10.48
C ASN A 10 17.02 -9.29 -9.97
N ALA A 11 17.49 -10.43 -10.49
CA ALA A 11 18.78 -11.02 -10.13
C ALA A 11 20.00 -10.12 -10.40
N LEU A 12 19.89 -9.16 -11.32
CA LEU A 12 20.99 -8.25 -11.71
C LEU A 12 20.92 -6.89 -10.99
N HIS A 13 19.89 -6.63 -10.20
CA HIS A 13 19.74 -5.36 -9.50
C HIS A 13 20.49 -5.38 -8.17
N GLU A 14 21.31 -4.35 -7.89
CA GLU A 14 22.15 -4.26 -6.70
C GLU A 14 21.40 -4.54 -5.39
N ILE A 15 20.23 -3.93 -5.22
CA ILE A 15 19.39 -4.11 -4.02
C ILE A 15 18.40 -5.29 -4.13
N ASP A 16 17.68 -5.45 -5.25
CA ASP A 16 16.59 -6.43 -5.43
C ASP A 16 17.07 -7.85 -5.76
N THR A 17 18.38 -8.06 -5.88
CA THR A 17 18.99 -9.41 -6.07
C THR A 17 18.85 -10.30 -4.83
N TYR A 18 18.76 -9.69 -3.63
CA TYR A 18 18.60 -10.39 -2.37
C TYR A 18 17.71 -9.61 -1.40
N CYS A 19 16.79 -10.31 -0.72
CA CYS A 19 15.89 -9.69 0.25
C CYS A 19 15.92 -10.44 1.60
N PRO A 20 16.37 -9.79 2.69
CA PRO A 20 16.33 -10.38 4.03
C PRO A 20 14.92 -10.77 4.47
N ILE A 21 14.78 -11.82 5.28
CA ILE A 21 13.47 -12.33 5.73
C ILE A 21 12.60 -11.26 6.41
N GLY A 22 13.21 -10.38 7.21
CA GLY A 22 12.51 -9.28 7.88
C GLY A 22 11.90 -8.30 6.87
N LYS A 23 12.65 -7.91 5.84
CA LYS A 23 12.17 -7.04 4.76
C LYS A 23 11.08 -7.73 3.95
N THR A 24 11.29 -8.99 3.56
CA THR A 24 10.30 -9.80 2.82
C THR A 24 8.97 -9.89 3.58
N TYR A 25 9.01 -10.19 4.88
CA TYR A 25 7.81 -10.22 5.73
C TYR A 25 7.09 -8.87 5.73
N ARG A 26 7.83 -7.78 5.94
CA ARG A 26 7.23 -6.43 5.96
C ARG A 26 6.61 -6.06 4.61
N MET A 27 7.28 -6.34 3.50
CA MET A 27 6.74 -6.09 2.15
C MET A 27 5.40 -6.81 1.95
N LEU A 28 5.35 -8.10 2.27
CA LEU A 28 4.12 -8.89 2.14
C LEU A 28 3.01 -8.37 3.06
N ARG A 29 3.34 -8.06 4.31
CA ARG A 29 2.39 -7.49 5.27
C ARG A 29 1.78 -6.19 4.76
N THR A 30 2.59 -5.29 4.20
CA THR A 30 2.13 -4.01 3.64
C THR A 30 1.21 -4.23 2.44
N VAL A 31 1.53 -5.17 1.54
CA VAL A 31 0.65 -5.53 0.41
C VAL A 31 -0.71 -6.05 0.90
N ILE A 32 -0.71 -6.92 1.92
CA ILE A 32 -1.94 -7.45 2.52
C ILE A 32 -2.74 -6.34 3.21
N LYS A 33 -2.08 -5.43 3.95
CA LYS A 33 -2.71 -4.27 4.59
C LYS A 33 -3.47 -3.44 3.57
N PHE A 34 -2.82 -3.06 2.46
CA PHE A 34 -3.45 -2.31 1.39
C PHE A 34 -4.66 -3.05 0.80
N SER A 35 -4.51 -4.34 0.50
CA SER A 35 -5.60 -5.16 -0.05
C SER A 35 -6.82 -5.23 0.88
N ARG A 36 -6.60 -5.35 2.20
CA ARG A 36 -7.69 -5.35 3.19
C ARG A 36 -8.42 -4.01 3.24
N ARG A 37 -7.68 -2.89 3.28
CA ARG A 37 -8.25 -1.53 3.28
C ARG A 37 -9.03 -1.27 1.99
N MET A 38 -8.49 -1.66 0.84
CA MET A 38 -9.17 -1.57 -0.46
C MET A 38 -10.49 -2.36 -0.45
N ALA A 39 -10.47 -3.61 0.02
CA ALA A 39 -11.67 -4.43 0.09
C ALA A 39 -12.74 -3.82 1.01
N ALA A 40 -12.33 -3.23 2.14
CA ALA A 40 -13.25 -2.52 3.04
C ALA A 40 -13.85 -1.27 2.39
N ALA A 41 -13.03 -0.44 1.74
CA ALA A 41 -13.50 0.76 1.05
C ALA A 41 -14.48 0.44 -0.10
N VAL A 42 -14.21 -0.60 -0.88
CA VAL A 42 -15.11 -1.06 -1.95
C VAL A 42 -16.44 -1.56 -1.39
N LYS A 43 -16.44 -2.26 -0.24
CA LYS A 43 -17.68 -2.66 0.44
C LYS A 43 -18.53 -1.46 0.89
N LEU A 44 -17.89 -0.32 1.18
CA LEU A 44 -18.55 0.94 1.50
C LEU A 44 -18.96 1.74 0.24
N GLY A 45 -18.82 1.17 -0.96
CA GLY A 45 -19.25 1.82 -2.20
C GLY A 45 -18.21 2.74 -2.84
N VAL A 46 -16.99 2.82 -2.31
CA VAL A 46 -15.91 3.58 -2.96
C VAL A 46 -15.56 2.94 -4.31
N SER A 47 -15.54 3.75 -5.36
CA SER A 47 -15.11 3.32 -6.69
C SER A 47 -13.66 2.86 -6.68
N VAL A 48 -13.42 1.65 -7.20
CA VAL A 48 -12.07 1.07 -7.38
C VAL A 48 -11.15 2.03 -8.14
N ARG A 49 -11.68 2.77 -9.12
CA ARG A 49 -10.88 3.71 -9.91
C ARG A 49 -10.21 4.79 -9.06
N LYS A 50 -10.92 5.34 -8.07
CA LYS A 50 -10.36 6.33 -7.13
C LYS A 50 -9.20 5.74 -6.32
N ILE A 51 -9.33 4.49 -5.90
CA ILE A 51 -8.28 3.79 -5.12
C ILE A 51 -7.06 3.49 -6.02
N LEU A 52 -7.25 3.22 -7.31
CA LEU A 52 -6.15 2.98 -8.24
C LEU A 52 -5.35 4.25 -8.58
N GLU A 53 -5.87 5.44 -8.27
CA GLU A 53 -5.19 6.73 -8.43
C GLU A 53 -4.28 7.07 -7.23
N PHE A 54 -4.28 6.23 -6.20
CA PHE A 54 -3.49 6.40 -4.98
C PHE A 54 -1.99 6.41 -5.27
N SER A 55 -1.31 7.45 -4.79
CA SER A 55 0.12 7.61 -5.00
C SER A 55 0.93 6.60 -4.20
N VAL A 56 0.36 6.00 -3.14
CA VAL A 56 1.01 4.94 -2.36
C VAL A 56 1.26 3.65 -3.15
N LEU A 57 0.50 3.40 -4.22
CA LEU A 57 0.72 2.23 -5.09
C LEU A 57 2.13 2.20 -5.68
N GLY A 58 2.61 3.36 -6.14
CA GLY A 58 3.98 3.50 -6.64
C GLY A 58 5.04 3.37 -5.54
N ASN A 59 4.70 3.67 -4.29
CA ASN A 59 5.59 3.41 -3.16
C ASN A 59 5.68 1.91 -2.84
N ILE A 60 4.53 1.21 -2.84
CA ILE A 60 4.47 -0.24 -2.62
C ILE A 60 5.26 -0.99 -3.70
N ALA A 61 5.12 -0.60 -4.97
CA ALA A 61 5.86 -1.19 -6.08
C ALA A 61 7.39 -1.07 -5.93
N ARG A 62 7.86 0.01 -5.28
CA ARG A 62 9.29 0.30 -5.09
C ARG A 62 9.88 -0.23 -3.79
N MET A 63 9.10 -0.89 -2.92
CA MET A 63 9.61 -1.43 -1.66
C MET A 63 10.79 -2.40 -1.86
N LYS A 64 10.79 -3.14 -2.97
CA LYS A 64 11.85 -4.11 -3.28
C LYS A 64 13.22 -3.45 -3.51
N ALA A 65 13.24 -2.20 -3.96
CA ALA A 65 14.44 -1.39 -4.15
C ALA A 65 14.91 -0.64 -2.88
N LEU A 66 14.25 -0.82 -1.72
CA LEU A 66 14.71 -0.22 -0.47
C LEU A 66 16.00 -0.89 0.04
N PRO A 67 17.01 -0.14 0.52
CA PRO A 67 18.23 -0.72 1.06
C PRO A 67 17.96 -1.67 2.24
N TRP A 68 18.82 -2.68 2.39
CA TRP A 68 18.59 -3.80 3.32
C TRP A 68 18.78 -3.43 4.79
N ASP A 69 19.54 -2.37 5.04
CA ASP A 69 19.93 -1.86 6.35
C ASP A 69 19.00 -0.76 6.88
N SER A 70 18.20 -0.15 6.00
CA SER A 70 17.46 1.09 6.29
C SER A 70 16.00 1.08 5.79
N TYR A 71 15.42 -0.10 5.56
CA TYR A 71 14.03 -0.21 5.06
C TYR A 71 12.95 0.12 6.09
N ASN A 72 13.21 0.01 7.39
CA ASN A 72 12.15 0.05 8.41
C ASN A 72 11.34 1.35 8.38
N GLY A 73 12.00 2.50 8.52
CA GLY A 73 11.32 3.80 8.51
C GLY A 73 10.64 4.11 7.18
N ALA A 74 11.21 3.65 6.06
CA ALA A 74 10.59 3.80 4.75
C ALA A 74 9.29 2.98 4.64
N ILE A 75 9.28 1.74 5.13
CA ILE A 75 8.06 0.92 5.14
C ILE A 75 7.03 1.49 6.14
N ASP A 76 7.46 1.99 7.30
CA ASP A 76 6.57 2.66 8.26
C ASP A 76 5.85 3.85 7.59
N ALA A 77 6.60 4.71 6.89
CA ALA A 77 6.05 5.84 6.17
C ALA A 77 5.07 5.42 5.06
N ILE A 78 5.31 4.28 4.39
CA ILE A 78 4.39 3.71 3.41
C ILE A 78 3.13 3.21 4.10
N GLU A 79 3.25 2.47 5.21
CA GLU A 79 2.12 1.95 5.97
C GLU A 79 1.23 3.08 6.51
N GLU A 80 1.81 4.19 6.96
CA GLU A 80 1.06 5.40 7.35
C GLU A 80 0.41 6.08 6.14
N LYS A 81 1.11 6.16 5.01
CA LYS A 81 0.58 6.77 3.79
C LYS A 81 -0.63 5.99 3.27
N ILE A 82 -0.63 4.66 3.39
CA ILE A 82 -1.81 3.83 3.11
C ILE A 82 -2.99 4.32 3.96
N ASP A 83 -2.81 4.42 5.28
CA ASP A 83 -3.90 4.82 6.17
C ASP A 83 -4.38 6.24 5.86
N ARG A 84 -3.47 7.18 5.57
CA ARG A 84 -3.81 8.56 5.20
C ARG A 84 -4.63 8.65 3.91
N GLU A 85 -4.21 7.96 2.83
CA GLU A 85 -4.93 7.99 1.56
C GLU A 85 -6.31 7.31 1.65
N PHE A 86 -6.43 6.24 2.46
CA PHE A 86 -7.75 5.67 2.73
C PHE A 86 -8.62 6.57 3.60
N GLN A 87 -8.04 7.26 4.58
CA GLN A 87 -8.77 8.22 5.42
C GLN A 87 -9.32 9.39 4.60
N SER A 88 -8.57 9.89 3.62
CA SER A 88 -9.03 11.02 2.80
C SER A 88 -10.26 10.71 1.96
N LEU A 89 -10.50 9.44 1.62
CA LEU A 89 -11.73 9.02 0.92
C LEU A 89 -13.01 9.26 1.72
N PHE A 90 -12.91 9.33 3.05
CA PHE A 90 -14.06 9.54 3.95
C PHE A 90 -14.25 11.02 4.29
N THR A 91 -13.25 11.87 4.02
CA THR A 91 -13.30 13.31 4.31
C THR A 91 -13.80 14.10 3.10
N GLU A 92 -13.60 13.60 1.88
CA GLU A 92 -14.13 14.23 0.68
C GLU A 92 -15.59 13.82 0.47
N PRO A 93 -16.56 14.78 0.43
CA PRO A 93 -17.90 14.47 0.00
C PRO A 93 -17.83 14.09 -1.48
N ASP A 94 -18.24 12.88 -1.82
CA ASP A 94 -18.49 12.59 -3.22
C ASP A 94 -19.63 13.51 -3.72
N GLY A 95 -19.70 13.74 -5.02
CA GLY A 95 -20.80 14.48 -5.64
C GLY A 95 -22.18 13.82 -5.47
N SER A 96 -22.33 12.79 -4.63
CA SER A 96 -23.58 12.18 -4.22
C SER A 96 -24.00 12.52 -2.78
N GLY A 97 -23.17 13.26 -2.03
CA GLY A 97 -23.53 13.82 -0.72
C GLY A 97 -23.58 12.80 0.43
N VAL A 98 -23.04 11.60 0.24
CA VAL A 98 -23.06 10.56 1.28
C VAL A 98 -21.72 10.52 2.00
N LEU A 99 -21.69 11.00 3.25
CA LEU A 99 -20.59 10.77 4.18
C LEU A 99 -20.55 9.27 4.50
N MET A 100 -19.52 8.58 4.01
CA MET A 100 -19.31 7.17 4.34
C MET A 100 -18.86 7.06 5.80
N PRO A 101 -19.46 6.17 6.61
CA PRO A 101 -19.13 6.07 8.02
C PRO A 101 -17.64 5.75 8.17
N GLY A 102 -16.93 6.62 8.89
CA GLY A 102 -15.51 6.46 9.16
C GLY A 102 -15.25 5.10 9.80
N VAL A 103 -14.36 4.31 9.20
CA VAL A 103 -13.90 3.06 9.79
C VAL A 103 -12.98 3.41 10.96
N VAL A 104 -13.57 3.50 12.15
CA VAL A 104 -12.86 3.45 13.42
C VAL A 104 -12.59 1.96 13.69
N GLU A 105 -11.33 1.55 13.51
CA GLU A 105 -10.78 0.38 14.18
C GLU A 105 -9.32 0.69 14.57
#